data_AF-A0A7V3PRR2-F1
#
_entry.id   AF-A0A7V3PRR2-F1
#
_cell.length_a   1.000
_cell.length_b   1.000
_cell.length_c   1.000
_cell.angle_alpha   90.00
_cell.angle_beta   90.00
_cell.angle_gamma   90.00
#
_symmetry.space_group_name_H-M   'P 1'
#
loop_
_entity.id
_entity.type
_entity.pdbx_description
1 polymer ?
#
loop_
_entity_poly.entity_id
_entity_poly.type
_entity_poly.pdbx_seq_one_letter_code
_entity_poly.pdbx_strand_id
1 'polypeptide(L)'
;MREPTIGLTAAAKLVRVHPATLYAWRKQGVLMPCDDPYRFTHAQIVDARAVALLASQGRSFEHMAETRAAAADIQATLAECVESAVRLGALGGDDFPSATKARKEKELP
;
A
#
# COMPACT_ATOMS: atom_id res chain seq x y z
N MET A 1 18.94 1.44 -2.68
CA MET A 1 18.57 0.09 -3.16
C MET A 1 17.19 0.18 -3.79
N ARG A 2 16.93 -0.43 -4.96
CA ARG A 2 15.56 -0.46 -5.52
C ARG A 2 14.70 -1.39 -4.67
N GLU A 3 13.48 -0.97 -4.34
CA GLU A 3 12.53 -1.80 -3.61
C GLU A 3 12.28 -3.11 -4.38
N PRO A 4 12.20 -4.28 -3.70
CA PRO A 4 11.93 -5.54 -4.37
C PRO A 4 10.57 -5.47 -5.09
N THR A 5 10.56 -5.94 -6.34
CA THR A 5 9.37 -5.97 -7.19
C THR A 5 9.00 -7.39 -7.57
N ILE A 6 7.71 -7.64 -7.75
CA ILE A 6 7.17 -8.90 -8.26
C ILE A 6 6.45 -8.69 -9.59
N GLY A 7 6.32 -9.77 -10.38
CA GLY A 7 5.63 -9.72 -11.67
C GLY A 7 4.09 -9.66 -11.57
N LEU A 8 3.45 -9.19 -12.64
CA LEU A 8 1.99 -9.05 -12.78
C LEU A 8 1.19 -10.27 -12.30
N THR A 9 1.54 -11.48 -12.73
CA THR A 9 0.82 -12.70 -12.36
C THR A 9 0.92 -13.00 -10.86
N ALA A 10 2.07 -12.74 -10.25
CA ALA A 10 2.24 -12.93 -8.82
C ALA A 10 1.46 -11.87 -8.02
N ALA A 11 1.51 -10.62 -8.46
CA ALA A 11 0.74 -9.53 -7.87
C ALA A 11 -0.78 -9.80 -7.93
N ALA A 12 -1.28 -10.20 -9.10
CA ALA A 12 -2.68 -10.55 -9.30
C ALA A 12 -3.15 -11.67 -8.34
N LYS A 13 -2.33 -12.70 -8.13
CA LYS A 13 -2.60 -13.75 -7.14
C LYS A 13 -2.68 -13.21 -5.71
N LEU A 14 -1.79 -12.30 -5.30
CA LEU A 14 -1.79 -11.71 -3.97
C LEU A 14 -2.99 -10.79 -3.70
N VAL A 15 -3.47 -10.12 -4.76
CA VAL A 15 -4.63 -9.22 -4.75
C VAL A 15 -5.94 -10.00 -4.95
N ARG A 16 -5.87 -11.29 -5.36
CA ARG A 16 -7.00 -12.17 -5.66
C ARG A 16 -7.89 -11.66 -6.80
N VAL A 17 -7.25 -11.14 -7.86
CA VAL A 17 -7.94 -10.67 -9.07
C VAL A 17 -7.34 -11.32 -10.31
N HIS A 18 -8.07 -11.28 -11.42
CA HIS A 18 -7.51 -11.72 -12.71
C HIS A 18 -6.38 -10.77 -13.16
N PRO A 19 -5.28 -11.25 -13.75
CA PRO A 19 -4.18 -10.39 -14.20
C PRO A 19 -4.62 -9.25 -15.14
N ALA A 20 -5.61 -9.53 -16.00
CA ALA A 20 -6.19 -8.52 -16.90
C ALA A 20 -6.88 -7.37 -16.15
N THR A 21 -7.51 -7.66 -14.99
CA THR A 21 -8.14 -6.65 -14.14
C THR A 21 -7.10 -5.70 -13.56
N LEU A 22 -6.01 -6.26 -13.02
CA LEU A 22 -4.91 -5.49 -12.46
C LEU A 22 -4.26 -4.58 -13.53
N TYR A 23 -4.10 -5.12 -14.74
CA TYR A 23 -3.61 -4.37 -15.90
C TYR A 23 -4.57 -3.25 -16.32
N ALA A 24 -5.88 -3.52 -16.35
CA ALA A 24 -6.90 -2.52 -16.69
C ALA A 24 -6.94 -1.37 -15.68
N TRP A 25 -6.90 -1.66 -14.37
CA TRP A 25 -6.86 -0.63 -13.33
C TRP A 25 -5.61 0.25 -13.42
N ARG A 26 -4.47 -0.33 -13.79
CA ARG A 26 -3.25 0.43 -14.07
C ARG A 26 -3.43 1.36 -15.27
N LYS A 27 -3.98 0.87 -16.38
CA LYS A 27 -4.23 1.68 -17.58
C LYS A 27 -5.22 2.83 -17.33
N GLN A 28 -6.19 2.60 -16.44
CA GLN A 28 -7.19 3.60 -16.06
C GLN A 28 -6.69 4.61 -15.01
N GLY A 29 -5.45 4.46 -14.51
CA GLY A 29 -4.88 5.38 -13.52
C GLY A 29 -5.41 5.20 -12.10
N VAL A 30 -6.16 4.12 -11.84
CA VAL A 30 -6.75 3.85 -10.51
C VAL A 30 -5.68 3.38 -9.52
N LEU A 31 -4.64 2.69 -10.01
CA LEU A 31 -3.51 2.21 -9.20
C LEU A 31 -2.38 3.24 -9.13
N MET A 32 -1.53 3.11 -8.11
CA MET A 32 -0.32 3.91 -7.97
C MET A 32 0.55 3.89 -9.23
N PRO A 33 1.15 5.04 -9.60
CA PRO A 33 2.06 5.11 -10.73
C PRO A 33 3.25 4.17 -10.52
N CYS A 34 3.81 3.69 -11.63
CA CYS A 34 4.97 2.82 -11.61
C CYS A 34 5.91 3.13 -12.75
N ASP A 35 7.17 2.74 -12.57
CA ASP A 35 8.17 2.81 -13.63
C ASP A 35 8.08 1.62 -14.62
N ASP A 36 7.59 0.45 -14.17
CA ASP A 36 7.49 -0.77 -14.99
C ASP A 36 6.07 -1.38 -14.96
N PRO A 37 5.37 -1.43 -16.12
CA PRO A 37 3.98 -1.88 -16.20
C PRO A 37 3.77 -3.35 -15.87
N TYR A 38 4.82 -4.16 -15.83
CA TYR A 38 4.75 -5.59 -15.52
C TYR A 38 5.22 -5.91 -14.10
N ARG A 39 5.70 -4.92 -13.35
CA ARG A 39 6.22 -5.09 -12.00
C ARG A 39 5.43 -4.29 -10.97
N PHE A 40 5.42 -4.81 -9.76
CA PHE A 40 4.70 -4.27 -8.61
C PHE A 40 5.59 -4.25 -7.38
N THR A 41 5.70 -3.10 -6.74
CA THR A 41 6.32 -2.93 -5.41
C THR A 41 5.36 -3.40 -4.31
N HIS A 42 5.83 -3.47 -3.07
CA HIS A 42 4.96 -3.84 -1.95
C HIS A 42 3.82 -2.83 -1.79
N ALA A 43 4.15 -1.54 -1.82
CA ALA A 43 3.17 -0.47 -1.72
C ALA A 43 2.09 -0.57 -2.81
N GLN A 44 2.48 -0.85 -4.06
CA GLN A 44 1.54 -1.01 -5.16
C GLN A 44 0.60 -2.22 -5.00
N ILE A 45 1.04 -3.29 -4.35
CA ILE A 45 0.19 -4.45 -4.05
C ILE A 45 -0.83 -4.10 -2.96
N VAL A 46 -0.42 -3.33 -1.95
CA VAL A 46 -1.32 -2.86 -0.89
C VAL A 46 -2.39 -1.93 -1.46
N ASP A 47 -1.98 -0.99 -2.32
CA ASP A 47 -2.90 -0.11 -3.05
C ASP A 47 -3.89 -0.90 -3.93
N ALA A 48 -3.40 -1.87 -4.71
CA ALA A 48 -4.26 -2.72 -5.52
C ALA A 48 -5.24 -3.56 -4.70
N ARG A 49 -4.88 -3.96 -3.47
CA ARG A 49 -5.82 -4.62 -2.54
C ARG A 49 -6.91 -3.69 -2.06
N ALA A 50 -6.59 -2.43 -1.76
CA ALA A 50 -7.59 -1.45 -1.38
C ALA A 50 -8.59 -1.21 -2.53
N VAL A 51 -8.08 -1.06 -3.74
CA VAL A 51 -8.92 -0.94 -4.95
C VAL A 51 -9.78 -2.19 -5.17
N ALA A 52 -9.22 -3.40 -4.98
CA ALA A 52 -10.00 -4.63 -5.10
C ALA A 52 -11.13 -4.74 -4.07
N LEU A 53 -10.91 -4.26 -2.85
CA LEU A 53 -11.95 -4.19 -1.82
C LEU A 53 -13.07 -3.23 -2.24
N LEU A 54 -12.74 -2.03 -2.71
CA LEU A 54 -13.75 -1.06 -3.18
C LEU A 54 -14.52 -1.59 -4.39
N ALA A 55 -13.84 -2.25 -5.34
CA ALA A 55 -14.46 -2.87 -6.49
C ALA A 55 -15.45 -3.97 -6.07
N SER A 56 -15.13 -4.77 -5.04
CA SER A 56 -16.02 -5.81 -4.52
C SER A 56 -17.31 -5.26 -3.90
N GLN A 57 -17.31 -4.00 -3.49
CA GLN A 57 -18.50 -3.29 -2.99
C GLN A 57 -19.34 -2.66 -4.12
N GLY A 58 -19.00 -2.92 -5.39
CA GLY A 58 -19.70 -2.36 -6.55
C GLY A 58 -19.45 -0.87 -6.76
N ARG A 59 -18.35 -0.32 -6.23
CA ARG A 59 -17.98 1.09 -6.44
C ARG A 59 -17.53 1.32 -7.88
N SER A 60 -17.85 2.50 -8.42
CA SER A 60 -17.39 2.93 -9.74
C SER A 60 -15.88 3.20 -9.73
N PHE A 61 -15.26 3.14 -10.91
CA PHE A 61 -13.84 3.46 -11.08
C PHE A 61 -13.48 4.87 -10.62
N GLU A 62 -14.35 5.83 -10.92
CA GLU A 62 -14.21 7.22 -10.51
C GLU A 62 -14.18 7.34 -8.98
N HIS A 63 -15.13 6.72 -8.29
CA HIS A 63 -15.18 6.74 -6.83
C HIS A 63 -13.97 6.07 -6.19
N MET A 64 -13.45 4.99 -6.78
CA MET A 64 -12.22 4.35 -6.32
C MET A 64 -11.01 5.27 -6.46
N ALA A 65 -10.90 5.99 -7.58
CA ALA A 65 -9.82 6.95 -7.81
C ALA A 65 -9.90 8.15 -6.86
N GLU A 66 -11.10 8.71 -6.66
CA GLU A 66 -11.35 9.80 -5.70
C GLU A 66 -11.01 9.38 -4.26
N THR A 67 -11.48 8.20 -3.84
CA THR A 67 -11.20 7.67 -2.50
C THR A 67 -9.71 7.52 -2.27
N ARG A 68 -8.97 7.09 -3.29
CA ARG A 68 -7.52 6.95 -3.22
C ARG A 68 -6.80 8.29 -3.21
N ALA A 69 -7.24 9.26 -4.01
CA ALA A 69 -6.69 10.62 -4.00
C ALA A 69 -6.86 11.24 -2.59
N ALA A 70 -8.06 11.14 -2.01
CA ALA A 70 -8.32 11.58 -0.66
C ALA A 70 -7.45 10.86 0.39
N ALA A 71 -7.24 9.55 0.24
CA ALA A 71 -6.35 8.80 1.12
C ALA A 71 -4.87 9.25 1.01
N ALA A 72 -4.41 9.62 -0.19
CA ALA A 72 -3.07 10.14 -0.39
C ALA A 72 -2.87 11.50 0.29
N ASP A 73 -3.86 12.39 0.21
CA ASP A 73 -3.83 13.70 0.89
C ASP A 73 -3.79 13.56 2.42
N ILE A 74 -4.59 12.62 2.96
CA ILE A 74 -4.56 12.30 4.40
C ILE A 74 -3.19 11.75 4.80
N GLN A 75 -2.60 10.85 4.01
CA GLN A 75 -1.27 10.30 4.28
C GLN A 75 -0.18 11.38 4.25
N ALA A 76 -0.24 12.32 3.30
CA ALA A 76 0.69 13.45 3.24
C ALA A 76 0.57 14.32 4.49
N THR A 77 -0.66 14.65 4.89
CA THR A 77 -0.94 15.44 6.10
C THR A 77 -0.42 14.73 7.36
N LEU A 78 -0.66 13.42 7.48
CA LEU A 78 -0.14 12.63 8.60
C LEU A 78 1.39 12.60 8.63
N ALA A 79 2.04 12.48 7.47
CA ALA A 79 3.51 12.53 7.39
C ALA A 79 4.05 13.88 7.90
N GLU A 80 3.44 14.99 7.50
CA GLU A 80 3.79 16.33 7.99
C GLU A 80 3.56 16.48 9.50
N CYS A 81 2.44 15.94 10.01
CA CYS A 81 2.17 15.92 11.45
C CYS A 81 3.21 15.10 12.22
N VAL A 82 3.60 13.93 11.71
CA VAL A 82 4.62 13.06 12.33
C VAL A 82 5.97 13.77 12.31
N GLU A 83 6.40 14.37 11.20
CA GLU A 83 7.63 15.14 11.14
C GLU A 83 7.63 16.31 12.14
N SER A 84 6.51 17.02 12.23
CA SER A 84 6.33 18.12 13.18
C SER A 84 6.43 17.63 14.63
N ALA A 85 5.77 16.51 14.94
CA ALA A 85 5.82 15.90 16.28
C ALA A 85 7.23 15.38 16.64
N VAL A 86 7.98 14.83 15.67
CA VAL A 86 9.39 14.46 15.85
C VAL A 86 10.24 15.71 16.13
N ARG A 87 10.07 16.80 15.36
CA ARG A 87 10.81 18.06 15.59
C ARG A 87 10.51 18.67 16.96
N LEU A 88 9.28 18.55 17.44
CA LEU A 88 8.84 19.03 18.76
C LEU A 88 9.26 18.09 19.90
N GLY A 89 9.92 16.95 19.61
CA GLY A 89 10.32 15.96 20.60
C GLY A 89 9.16 15.15 21.19
N ALA A 90 7.94 15.29 20.66
CA ALA A 90 6.75 14.59 21.12
C ALA A 90 6.73 13.09 20.74
N LEU A 91 7.57 12.69 19.76
CA LEU A 91 7.77 11.30 19.33
C LEU A 91 9.20 10.81 19.58
N GLY A 92 9.94 11.43 20.50
CA GLY A 92 11.31 11.06 20.85
C GLY A 92 11.40 10.23 22.12
N GLY A 93 11.75 8.94 21.97
CA GLY A 93 12.13 8.05 23.08
C GLY A 93 11.55 6.65 22.89
N ASP A 94 12.39 5.68 22.53
CA ASP A 94 12.35 4.21 22.68
C ASP A 94 11.02 3.38 22.72
N ASP A 95 9.85 3.96 22.48
CA ASP A 95 8.53 3.32 22.67
C ASP A 95 7.83 2.93 21.35
N PHE A 96 8.53 2.95 20.22
CA PHE A 96 8.02 2.34 18.99
C PHE A 96 8.49 0.88 18.93
N PRO A 97 7.61 -0.13 19.11
CA PRO A 97 8.02 -1.51 19.00
C PRO A 97 8.47 -1.78 17.57
N SER A 98 9.79 -1.91 17.40
CA SER A 98 10.41 -2.40 16.18
C SER A 98 9.81 -3.78 15.87
N ALA A 99 9.01 -3.87 14.80
CA ALA A 99 8.24 -5.05 14.41
C ALA A 99 9.10 -6.30 14.10
N THR A 100 10.42 -6.22 14.28
CA THR A 100 11.40 -7.29 14.06
C THR A 100 11.70 -8.15 15.29
N LYS A 101 11.16 -7.86 16.49
CA LYS A 101 11.45 -8.65 17.71
C LYS A 101 10.36 -9.61 18.21
N ALA A 102 9.20 -9.71 17.54
CA ALA A 102 8.08 -10.53 18.04
C ALA A 102 7.98 -11.97 17.46
N ARG A 103 9.05 -12.54 16.89
CA ARG A 103 9.01 -13.89 16.30
C ARG A 103 10.04 -14.87 16.86
N LYS A 104 10.37 -14.74 18.14
CA LYS A 104 11.22 -15.70 18.85
C LYS A 104 10.71 -16.00 20.26
N GLU A 105 9.41 -16.27 20.39
CA GLU A 105 8.84 -16.76 21.65
C GLU A 105 7.56 -17.57 21.40
N LYS A 106 7.69 -18.61 20.57
CA LYS A 106 6.75 -19.74 20.52
C LYS A 106 7.53 -21.03 20.27
N GLU A 107 8.57 -21.26 21.07
CA GLU A 107 9.09 -22.59 21.33
C GLU A 107 9.46 -22.60 22.81
N LEU A 108 8.57 -23.14 23.64
CA LEU A 108 8.92 -23.69 24.94
C LEU A 108 8.22 -25.05 25.06
N PRO A 109 8.81 -25.99 25.82
CA PRO A 109 8.83 -27.43 25.62
C PRO A 109 7.52 -28.17 25.91
#